data_AF-A0AAE0S0B1-F1
#
_entry.id   AF-A0AAE0S0B1-F1
#
_cell.length_a   1.000
_cell.length_b   1.000
_cell.length_c   1.000
_cell.angle_alpha   90.00
_cell.angle_beta   90.00
_cell.angle_gamma   90.00
#
_symmetry.space_group_name_H-M   'P 1'
#
loop_
_entity.id
_entity.type
_entity.pdbx_description
1 polymer ?
#
loop_
_entity_poly.entity_id
_entity_poly.type
_entity_poly.pdbx_seq_one_letter_code
_entity_poly.pdbx_strand_id
1 'polypeptide(L)'
;MRYGVNLAFTENDEMQNKYGRMMVSCKTYIEECVKLCWLMQIQTPPVCIDLKTAKSQAFPKDTYREFTSKGKHIAFVVWPALFLHDSGPLLVKGVAQGK
;
A
#
# COMPACT_ATOMS: atom_id res chain seq x y z
N MET A 1 -24.20 -10.07 6.36
CA MET A 1 -23.49 -9.64 7.58
C MET A 1 -22.53 -8.51 7.18
N ARG A 2 -22.94 -7.24 7.34
CA ARG A 2 -22.06 -6.09 7.08
C ARG A 2 -21.19 -5.93 8.32
N TYR A 3 -19.95 -6.40 8.27
CA TYR A 3 -18.97 -6.04 9.29
C TYR A 3 -18.70 -4.54 9.14
N GLY A 4 -19.42 -3.73 9.92
CA GLY A 4 -19.12 -2.32 10.05
C GLY A 4 -17.78 -2.19 10.74
N VAL A 5 -16.72 -1.92 9.98
CA VAL A 5 -15.46 -1.46 10.55
C VAL A 5 -15.77 -0.09 11.15
N ASN A 6 -15.83 -0.02 12.48
CA ASN A 6 -15.99 1.27 13.15
C ASN A 6 -14.67 2.03 12.98
N LEU A 7 -14.65 2.97 12.03
CA LEU A 7 -13.48 3.75 11.68
C LEU A 7 -13.31 4.90 12.67
N ALA A 8 -12.95 4.59 13.92
CA ALA A 8 -12.54 5.60 14.91
C ALA A 8 -11.37 6.49 14.40
N PHE A 9 -10.68 6.07 13.33
CA PHE A 9 -9.69 6.87 12.60
C PHE A 9 -10.25 8.21 12.06
N THR A 10 -11.53 8.28 11.74
CA THR A 10 -12.16 9.53 11.29
C THR A 10 -12.47 10.48 12.44
N GLU A 11 -12.37 10.03 13.70
CA GLU A 11 -12.62 10.84 14.90
C GLU A 11 -11.35 11.48 15.47
N ASN A 12 -10.19 11.28 14.83
CA ASN A 12 -8.96 11.94 15.24
C ASN A 12 -9.00 13.44 14.86
N ASP A 13 -9.03 14.29 15.89
CA ASP A 13 -9.14 15.76 15.77
C ASP A 13 -8.03 16.39 14.90
N GLU A 14 -6.80 15.89 14.92
CA GLU A 14 -5.71 16.43 14.09
C GLU A 14 -5.93 16.13 12.60
N MET A 15 -6.37 14.91 12.28
CA MET A 15 -6.64 14.49 10.90
C MET A 15 -7.86 15.22 10.33
N GLN A 16 -8.91 15.36 11.15
CA GLN A 16 -10.09 16.14 10.80
C GLN A 16 -9.76 17.61 10.54
N ASN A 17 -8.99 18.24 11.42
CA ASN A 17 -8.67 19.66 11.30
C ASN A 17 -7.78 19.94 10.07
N LYS A 18 -6.87 19.02 9.74
CA LYS A 18 -5.95 19.18 8.61
C LYS A 18 -6.52 18.74 7.27
N TYR A 19 -7.34 17.68 7.24
CA TYR A 19 -7.80 17.04 6.00
C TYR A 19 -9.33 16.88 5.89
N GLY A 20 -10.11 17.41 6.82
CA GLY A 20 -11.56 17.16 6.93
C GLY A 20 -12.33 17.37 5.62
N ARG A 21 -11.96 18.39 4.83
CA ARG A 21 -12.57 18.64 3.52
C ARG A 21 -12.28 17.51 2.51
N MET A 22 -11.06 16.98 2.49
CA MET A 22 -10.67 15.84 1.64
C MET A 22 -11.26 14.52 2.14
N MET A 23 -11.39 14.35 3.46
CA MET A 23 -11.93 13.13 4.05
C MET A 23 -13.36 12.85 3.60
N VAL A 24 -14.21 13.88 3.48
CA VAL A 24 -15.57 13.72 2.95
C VAL A 24 -15.54 13.21 1.51
N SER A 25 -14.69 13.80 0.66
CA SER A 25 -14.57 13.41 -0.75
C SER A 25 -13.90 12.05 -0.95
N CYS A 26 -13.01 11.64 -0.05
CA CYS A 26 -12.26 10.38 -0.13
C CYS A 26 -12.81 9.28 0.78
N LYS A 27 -13.94 9.49 1.47
CA LYS A 27 -14.47 8.58 2.49
C LYS A 27 -14.55 7.13 2.00
N THR A 28 -15.21 6.92 0.86
CA THR A 28 -15.37 5.59 0.26
C THR A 28 -14.04 4.95 -0.10
N TYR A 29 -13.08 5.73 -0.60
CA TYR A 29 -11.75 5.24 -0.93
C TYR A 29 -11.02 4.77 0.34
N ILE A 30 -11.05 5.57 1.41
CA ILE A 30 -10.43 5.24 2.70
C ILE A 30 -11.06 3.97 3.29
N GLU A 31 -12.39 3.88 3.28
CA GLU A 31 -13.14 2.71 3.76
C GLU A 31 -12.71 1.43 3.04
N GLU A 32 -12.65 1.45 1.70
CA GLU A 32 -12.24 0.28 0.93
C GLU A 32 -10.75 -0.05 1.10
N CYS A 33 -9.87 0.95 1.26
CA CYS A 33 -8.47 0.71 1.59
C CYS A 33 -8.31 0.01 2.95
N VAL A 34 -8.99 0.48 4.00
CA VAL A 34 -8.93 -0.12 5.33
C VAL A 34 -9.48 -1.54 5.31
N LYS A 35 -10.62 -1.74 4.62
CA LYS A 35 -11.22 -3.06 4.43
C LYS A 35 -10.29 -4.01 3.67
N LEU A 36 -9.62 -3.54 2.61
CA LEU A 36 -8.62 -4.34 1.89
C LEU A 36 -7.46 -4.74 2.81
N CYS A 37 -6.92 -3.80 3.60
CA CYS A 37 -5.87 -4.07 4.58
C CYS A 37 -6.31 -5.11 5.61
N TRP A 38 -7.54 -5.03 6.09
CA TRP A 38 -8.12 -6.04 6.98
C TRP A 38 -8.21 -7.42 6.30
N LEU A 39 -8.74 -7.47 5.07
CA LEU A 39 -8.87 -8.70 4.30
C LEU A 39 -7.52 -9.37 4.00
N MET A 40 -6.47 -8.58 3.77
CA MET A 40 -5.10 -9.06 3.63
C MET A 40 -4.60 -9.73 4.92
N GLN A 41 -4.94 -9.18 6.08
CA GLN A 41 -4.40 -9.61 7.36
C GLN A 41 -5.09 -10.84 7.96
N ILE A 42 -6.38 -11.04 7.66
CA ILE A 42 -7.12 -12.22 8.13
C ILE A 42 -6.81 -13.51 7.36
N GLN A 43 -6.06 -13.44 6.25
CA GLN A 43 -5.61 -14.64 5.54
C GLN A 43 -4.66 -15.46 6.41
N THR A 44 -4.63 -16.77 6.19
CA THR A 44 -3.67 -17.68 6.84
C THR A 44 -2.88 -18.43 5.78
N PRO A 45 -1.61 -18.08 5.51
CA PRO A 45 -0.83 -16.98 6.10
C PRO A 45 -1.25 -15.57 5.61
N PRO A 46 -0.95 -14.48 6.35
CA PRO A 46 -1.34 -13.14 5.97
C PRO A 46 -0.58 -12.60 4.74
N VAL A 47 -1.26 -11.83 3.90
CA VAL A 47 -0.65 -11.17 2.74
C VAL A 47 0.33 -10.09 3.22
N CYS A 48 1.51 -10.05 2.61
CA CYS A 48 2.59 -9.15 3.01
C CYS A 48 2.80 -8.01 2.00
N ILE A 49 2.91 -6.77 2.50
CA ILE A 49 3.24 -5.58 1.71
C ILE A 49 4.76 -5.36 1.78
N ASP A 50 5.42 -5.12 0.64
CA ASP A 50 6.83 -4.78 0.62
C ASP A 50 7.09 -3.37 1.16
N LEU A 51 7.61 -3.33 2.39
CA LEU A 51 8.07 -2.10 3.04
C LEU A 51 9.61 -2.01 3.10
N LYS A 52 10.33 -3.02 2.59
CA LYS A 52 11.79 -3.12 2.71
C LYS A 52 12.51 -2.42 1.57
N THR A 53 11.84 -2.29 0.42
CA THR A 53 12.39 -1.64 -0.77
C THR A 53 12.71 -0.16 -0.52
N ALA A 54 14.00 0.17 -0.59
CA ALA A 54 14.53 1.48 -0.25
C ALA A 54 15.00 2.28 -1.47
N LYS A 55 15.10 3.60 -1.31
CA LYS A 55 15.69 4.49 -2.31
C LYS A 55 17.16 4.14 -2.55
N SER A 56 17.60 4.27 -3.80
CA SER A 56 18.95 4.00 -4.30
C SER A 56 19.37 2.52 -4.28
N GLN A 57 18.52 1.58 -3.88
CA GLN A 57 18.80 0.16 -4.09
C GLN A 57 18.76 -0.19 -5.58
N ALA A 58 19.50 -1.24 -5.99
CA ALA A 58 19.45 -1.76 -7.36
C ALA A 58 18.01 -2.16 -7.71
N PHE A 59 17.56 -1.84 -8.92
CA PHE A 59 16.15 -2.00 -9.32
C PHE A 59 15.78 -3.50 -9.39
N PRO A 60 14.90 -4.00 -8.50
CA PRO A 60 14.56 -5.42 -8.45
C PRO A 60 13.43 -5.72 -9.46
N LYS A 61 13.82 -6.00 -10.71
CA LYS A 61 12.91 -6.20 -11.85
C LYS A 61 11.91 -7.36 -11.68
N ASP A 62 12.24 -8.32 -10.82
CA ASP A 62 11.36 -9.44 -10.50
C ASP A 62 10.22 -9.03 -9.57
N THR A 63 10.44 -8.02 -8.73
CA THR A 63 9.48 -7.54 -7.71
C THR A 63 8.75 -6.27 -8.13
N TYR A 64 9.37 -5.43 -8.97
CA TYR A 64 8.82 -4.14 -9.41
C TYR A 64 8.81 -3.99 -10.91
N ARG A 65 7.79 -3.29 -11.41
CA ARG A 65 7.77 -2.71 -12.76
C ARG A 65 8.11 -1.23 -12.70
N GLU A 66 8.74 -0.74 -13.78
CA GLU A 66 9.09 0.65 -13.95
C GLU A 66 7.81 1.49 -14.12
N PHE A 67 7.77 2.67 -13.49
CA PHE A 67 6.64 3.59 -13.60
C PHE A 67 6.66 4.38 -14.92
N THR A 68 7.54 5.38 -15.03
CA THR A 68 7.66 6.21 -16.25
C THR A 68 9.04 6.24 -16.85
N SER A 69 10.11 6.09 -16.06
CA SER A 69 11.47 6.07 -16.56
C SER A 69 12.22 4.84 -16.09
N LYS A 70 13.11 4.38 -16.97
CA LYS A 70 14.02 3.28 -16.70
C LYS A 70 15.20 3.78 -15.89
N GLY A 71 15.74 2.92 -15.03
CA GLY A 71 16.89 3.24 -14.21
C GLY A 71 17.52 2.00 -13.61
N LYS A 72 18.77 2.12 -13.18
CA LYS A 72 19.47 1.01 -12.51
C LYS A 72 19.13 0.93 -11.03
N HIS A 73 18.65 2.03 -10.46
CA HIS A 73 18.32 2.12 -9.04
C HIS A 73 16.92 2.69 -8.82
N ILE A 74 16.33 2.39 -7.67
CA ILE A 74 15.05 2.98 -7.27
C ILE A 74 15.23 4.45 -6.89
N ALA A 75 14.46 5.33 -7.52
CA ALA A 75 14.31 6.71 -7.08
C ALA A 75 13.31 6.80 -5.91
N PHE A 76 12.15 6.17 -6.07
CA PHE A 76 11.10 6.03 -5.07
C PHE A 76 10.10 4.94 -5.48
N VAL A 77 9.35 4.44 -4.50
CA VAL A 77 8.25 3.49 -4.69
C VAL A 77 6.96 4.28 -4.93
N VAL A 78 6.26 3.96 -6.01
CA VAL A 78 4.93 4.52 -6.33
C VAL A 78 3.85 3.66 -5.70
N TRP A 79 4.01 2.33 -5.81
CA TRP A 79 3.12 1.34 -5.22
C TRP A 79 3.94 0.14 -4.74
N PRO A 80 3.77 -0.32 -3.49
CA PRO A 80 4.54 -1.44 -2.97
C PRO A 80 4.18 -2.75 -3.68
N ALA A 81 5.13 -3.67 -3.73
CA ALA A 81 4.85 -5.04 -4.14
C ALA A 81 4.06 -5.78 -3.06
N LEU A 82 3.25 -6.78 -3.45
CA LEU A 82 2.54 -7.65 -2.51
C LEU A 82 3.03 -9.08 -2.66
N PHE A 83 3.15 -9.79 -1.55
CA PHE A 83 3.50 -11.21 -1.47
C PHE A 83 2.35 -11.99 -0.85
N LEU A 84 2.18 -13.25 -1.27
CA LEU A 84 1.15 -14.12 -0.69
C LEU A 84 1.31 -14.28 0.83
N HIS A 85 2.55 -14.27 1.31
CA HIS A 85 2.91 -14.15 2.72
C HIS A 85 4.35 -13.69 2.90
N ASP A 86 4.79 -13.51 4.14
CA ASP A 86 6.17 -13.17 4.43
C ASP A 86 7.14 -14.24 3.89
N SER A 87 8.19 -13.79 3.20
CA SER A 87 9.13 -14.63 2.43
C SER A 87 8.46 -15.59 1.41
N GLY A 88 7.19 -15.33 1.07
CA GLY A 88 6.42 -16.11 0.11
C GLY A 88 6.57 -15.65 -1.33
N PRO A 89 5.91 -16.33 -2.27
CA PRO A 89 5.90 -15.94 -3.67
C PRO A 89 5.24 -14.56 -3.86
N LEU A 90 5.67 -13.86 -4.91
CA LEU A 90 5.11 -12.58 -5.31
C LEU A 90 3.64 -12.75 -5.71
N LEU A 91 2.76 -12.01 -5.08
CA LEU A 91 1.34 -11.94 -5.44
C LEU A 91 1.12 -10.92 -6.55
N VAL A 92 1.71 -9.71 -6.41
CA VAL A 92 1.65 -8.68 -7.44
C VAL A 92 2.92 -7.85 -7.45
N LYS A 93 3.40 -7.51 -8.66
CA LYS A 93 4.53 -6.59 -8.80
C LYS A 93 4.14 -5.19 -8.30
N GLY A 94 5.05 -4.59 -7.55
CA GLY A 94 4.98 -3.18 -7.20
C GLY A 94 5.30 -2.29 -8.39
N VAL A 95 5.12 -0.98 -8.21
CA VAL A 95 5.46 0.05 -9.20
C VAL A 95 6.49 0.99 -8.59
N ALA A 96 7.64 1.15 -9.24
CA ALA A 96 8.71 2.02 -8.76
C ALA A 96 9.29 2.86 -9.90
N GLN A 97 9.75 4.06 -9.55
CA GLN A 97 10.42 4.95 -10.50
C GLN A 97 11.92 4.65 -10.51
N GLY A 98 12.50 4.43 -11.70
CA GLY A 98 13.93 4.26 -11.88
C GLY A 98 14.67 5.61 -11.95
N LYS A 99 15.95 5.59 -11.57
CA LYS A 99 16.96 6.62 -11.85
C LYS A 99 18.31 6.01 -12.22
#